data_AF-A0A7R9TTB5-F1
#
_entry.id   AF-A0A7R9TTB5-F1
#
_cell.length_a   1.000
_cell.length_b   1.000
_cell.length_c   1.000
_cell.angle_alpha   90.00
_cell.angle_beta   90.00
_cell.angle_gamma   90.00
#
_symmetry.space_group_name_H-M   'P 1'
#
loop_
_entity.id
_entity.type
_entity.pdbx_description
1 polymer ?
#
loop_
_entity_poly.entity_id
_entity_poly.type
_entity_poly.pdbx_seq_one_letter_code
_entity_poly.pdbx_strand_id
1 'polypeptide(L)'
;FGYLRTNNYLCERHVEASKRHLCSQCGGFVVYHRPDLERVAPLWYHYTDVMRHDPESWHDTGDAYCDGKHPPWISEMYGYMFAAANAGVEHVTNGDFMMYPGYVPPARIDPGLLHYGLEFHVEAPGRPKWSFDKHAHTSRDML
;
A
#
# COMPACT_ATOMS: atom_id res chain seq x y z
N PHE A 1 -9.13 -2.29 4.93
CA PHE A 1 -7.96 -3.17 4.75
C PHE A 1 -7.50 -3.07 3.30
N GLY A 2 -6.20 -3.13 3.08
CA GLY A 2 -5.58 -3.20 1.75
C GLY A 2 -5.02 -1.91 1.17
N TYR A 3 -5.76 -0.81 1.26
CA TYR A 3 -5.26 0.51 0.88
C TYR A 3 -5.18 1.45 2.09
N LEU A 4 -4.07 2.17 2.16
CA LEU A 4 -3.79 3.21 3.15
C LEU A 4 -4.44 4.51 2.69
N ARG A 5 -5.05 5.22 3.64
CA ARG A 5 -5.78 6.45 3.32
C ARG A 5 -4.81 7.57 2.99
N THR A 6 -5.22 8.45 2.09
CA THR A 6 -4.51 9.70 1.74
C THR A 6 -5.10 10.94 2.41
N ASN A 7 -6.19 10.81 3.18
CA ASN A 7 -6.72 11.92 3.98
C ASN A 7 -5.97 12.13 5.31
N ASN A 8 -4.77 11.55 5.42
CA ASN A 8 -3.82 11.93 6.45
C ASN A 8 -3.05 13.18 5.97
N TYR A 9 -2.57 13.98 6.91
CA TYR A 9 -1.84 15.23 6.62
C TYR A 9 -0.57 15.04 5.76
N LEU A 10 -0.19 13.78 5.48
CA LEU A 10 0.98 13.41 4.68
C LEU A 10 0.94 13.99 3.26
N CYS A 11 -0.21 13.96 2.56
CA CYS A 11 -0.29 14.57 1.23
C CYS A 11 -0.05 16.08 1.29
N GLU A 12 -0.49 16.74 2.35
CA GLU A 12 -0.28 18.17 2.52
C GLU A 12 1.19 18.53 2.77
N ARG A 13 1.90 17.67 3.50
CA ARG A 13 3.32 17.82 3.84
C ARG A 13 4.25 17.57 2.65
N HIS A 14 3.95 16.56 1.82
CA HIS A 14 4.92 16.05 0.84
C HIS A 14 4.56 16.33 -0.63
N VAL A 15 3.37 16.86 -0.91
CA VAL A 15 2.91 17.15 -2.28
C VAL A 15 2.55 18.62 -2.46
N GLU A 16 3.05 19.20 -3.55
CA GLU A 16 2.71 20.57 -3.96
C GLU A 16 1.19 20.79 -3.95
N ALA A 17 0.74 21.92 -3.40
CA ALA A 17 -0.68 22.21 -3.22
C ALA A 17 -1.51 22.07 -4.51
N SER A 18 -0.95 22.47 -5.65
CA SER A 18 -1.58 22.35 -6.97
C SER A 18 -1.72 20.90 -7.45
N LYS A 19 -0.95 19.95 -6.91
CA LYS A 19 -0.87 18.54 -7.35
C LYS A 19 -1.53 17.56 -6.37
N ARG A 20 -1.96 18.00 -5.18
CA ARG A 20 -2.58 17.14 -4.15
C ARG A 20 -3.80 16.36 -4.62
N HIS A 21 -4.53 16.89 -5.61
CA HIS A 21 -5.67 16.20 -6.22
C HIS A 21 -5.28 14.92 -7.00
N LEU A 22 -3.99 14.72 -7.27
CA LEU A 22 -3.45 13.52 -7.93
C LEU A 22 -3.13 12.39 -6.94
N CYS A 23 -3.21 12.64 -5.64
CA CYS A 23 -2.99 11.64 -4.59
C CYS A 23 -4.24 10.75 -4.43
N SER A 24 -4.04 9.44 -4.37
CA SER A 24 -5.07 8.46 -4.04
C SER A 24 -4.52 7.41 -3.09
N GLN A 25 -5.40 6.57 -2.53
CA GLN A 25 -5.05 5.59 -1.52
C GLN A 25 -3.88 4.70 -1.99
N CYS A 26 -2.88 4.46 -1.14
CA CYS A 26 -1.70 3.69 -1.50
C CYS A 26 -1.74 2.26 -0.94
N GLY A 27 -1.34 1.28 -1.72
CA GLY A 27 -1.24 -0.13 -1.31
C GLY A 27 -1.31 -1.07 -2.50
N GLY A 28 -1.04 -2.36 -2.27
CA GLY A 28 -1.14 -3.39 -3.30
C GLY A 28 -0.06 -3.31 -4.39
N PHE A 29 -0.39 -3.87 -5.55
CA PHE A 29 0.46 -3.79 -6.74
C PHE A 29 0.21 -2.48 -7.51
N VAL A 30 1.24 -1.99 -8.18
CA VAL A 30 1.18 -0.79 -9.02
C VAL A 30 1.57 -1.13 -10.45
N VAL A 31 0.90 -0.51 -11.41
CA VAL A 31 1.19 -0.64 -12.84
C VAL A 31 1.41 0.76 -13.41
N TYR A 32 2.49 0.93 -14.15
CA TYR A 32 2.83 2.19 -14.80
C TYR A 32 2.96 1.98 -16.30
N HIS A 33 2.52 2.97 -17.10
CA HIS A 33 3.08 3.13 -18.43
C HIS A 33 4.56 3.50 -18.31
N ARG A 34 5.40 2.99 -19.22
CA ARG A 34 6.84 3.22 -19.19
C ARG A 34 7.23 4.72 -19.07
N PRO A 35 6.64 5.66 -19.84
CA PRO A 35 6.98 7.08 -19.70
C PRO A 35 6.61 7.67 -18.35
N ASP A 36 5.56 7.18 -17.70
CA ASP A 36 5.17 7.62 -16.36
C ASP A 36 6.17 7.10 -15.34
N LEU A 37 6.59 5.84 -15.45
CA LEU A 37 7.60 5.27 -14.58
C LEU A 37 8.93 6.01 -14.69
N GLU A 38 9.34 6.41 -15.90
CA GLU A 38 10.57 7.18 -16.11
C GLU A 38 10.52 8.55 -15.39
N ARG A 39 9.34 9.17 -15.27
CA ARG A 39 9.14 10.41 -14.50
C ARG A 39 9.09 10.17 -12.99
N VAL A 40 8.47 9.08 -12.57
CA VAL A 40 8.20 8.77 -11.15
C VAL A 40 9.43 8.16 -10.46
N ALA A 41 10.16 7.26 -11.13
CA ALA A 41 11.24 6.49 -10.53
C ALA A 41 12.33 7.36 -9.86
N PRO A 42 12.79 8.49 -10.44
CA PRO A 42 13.77 9.36 -9.79
C PRO A 42 13.27 9.97 -8.47
N LEU A 43 11.96 10.24 -8.37
CA LEU A 43 11.34 10.83 -7.19
C LEU A 43 10.95 9.79 -6.14
N TRP A 44 10.63 8.57 -6.56
CA TRP A 44 10.19 7.50 -5.66
C TRP A 44 11.24 7.23 -4.58
N TYR A 45 12.50 7.01 -4.97
CA TYR A 45 13.56 6.77 -3.98
C TYR A 45 13.66 7.91 -2.95
N HIS A 46 13.60 9.15 -3.42
CA HIS A 46 13.62 10.34 -2.55
C HIS A 46 12.48 10.34 -1.53
N TYR A 47 11.23 10.15 -1.98
CA TYR A 47 10.09 10.18 -1.05
C TYR A 47 10.03 8.96 -0.12
N THR A 48 10.53 7.80 -0.56
CA THR A 48 10.73 6.64 0.32
C THR A 48 11.72 6.96 1.44
N ASP A 49 12.83 7.65 1.11
CA ASP A 49 13.83 8.05 2.09
C ASP A 49 13.28 9.11 3.07
N VAL A 50 12.56 10.12 2.55
CA VAL A 50 11.88 11.13 3.38
C VAL A 50 10.93 10.49 4.37
N MET A 51 10.05 9.59 3.93
CA MET A 51 9.08 8.93 4.80
C MET A 51 9.73 8.04 5.86
N ARG A 52 10.83 7.36 5.50
CA ARG A 52 11.60 6.55 6.45
C ARG A 52 12.29 7.39 7.51
N HIS A 53 12.56 8.66 7.25
CA HIS A 53 13.24 9.58 8.16
C HIS A 53 12.33 10.70 8.70
N ASP A 54 11.00 10.56 8.62
CA ASP A 54 10.03 11.51 9.16
C ASP A 54 9.20 10.90 10.31
N PRO A 55 9.72 10.93 11.56
CA PRO A 55 9.03 10.40 12.73
C PRO A 55 7.64 10.97 12.98
N GLU A 56 7.41 12.24 12.60
CA GLU A 56 6.10 12.86 12.76
C GLU A 56 5.07 12.18 11.86
N SER A 57 5.48 11.82 10.65
CA SER A 57 4.61 11.15 9.67
C SER A 57 4.30 9.70 10.03
N TRP A 58 5.12 9.03 10.85
CA TRP A 58 4.93 7.61 11.18
C TRP A 58 3.59 7.33 11.86
N HIS A 59 3.12 8.24 12.72
CA HIS A 59 1.82 8.14 13.39
C HIS A 59 0.64 8.23 12.42
N ASP A 60 0.82 8.93 11.30
CA ASP A 60 -0.22 9.21 10.32
C ASP A 60 -0.30 8.16 9.21
N THR A 61 0.65 7.23 9.15
CA THR A 61 0.70 6.18 8.11
C THR A 61 -0.45 5.17 8.18
N GLY A 62 -1.10 5.04 9.33
CA GLY A 62 -2.12 4.01 9.58
C GLY A 62 -1.54 2.61 9.77
N ASP A 63 -0.23 2.47 10.01
CA ASP A 63 0.40 1.19 10.36
C ASP A 63 -0.04 0.73 11.75
N ALA A 64 -0.60 -0.48 11.84
CA ALA A 64 -0.98 -1.09 13.11
C ALA A 64 0.22 -1.44 14.00
N TYR A 65 1.42 -1.53 13.42
CA TYR A 65 2.67 -1.87 14.12
C TYR A 65 3.59 -0.67 14.35
N CYS A 66 3.11 0.56 14.10
CA CYS A 66 3.88 1.76 14.41
C CYS A 66 4.11 1.86 15.93
N ASP A 67 5.38 1.82 16.36
CA ASP A 67 5.79 1.97 17.76
C ASP A 67 6.26 3.39 18.09
N GLY A 68 6.29 4.28 17.10
CA GLY A 68 6.79 5.66 17.20
C GLY A 68 8.30 5.79 17.43
N LYS A 69 9.04 4.68 17.43
CA LYS A 69 10.49 4.62 17.68
C LYS A 69 11.27 4.22 16.44
N HIS A 70 10.65 3.40 15.60
CA HIS A 70 11.23 2.91 14.36
C HIS A 70 10.33 3.27 13.18
N PRO A 71 10.90 3.48 11.97
CA PRO A 71 10.10 3.72 10.80
C PRO A 71 9.18 2.53 10.51
N PRO A 72 7.86 2.73 10.44
CA PRO A 72 6.93 1.68 10.07
C PRO A 72 7.21 1.24 8.64
N TRP A 73 7.20 -0.06 8.37
CA TRP A 73 7.42 -0.59 7.02
C TRP A 73 6.47 0.04 6.00
N ILE A 74 5.24 0.36 6.43
CA ILE A 74 4.22 0.91 5.57
C ILE A 74 4.48 2.38 5.15
N SER A 75 5.36 3.10 5.86
CA SER A 75 5.73 4.49 5.52
C SER A 75 6.30 4.59 4.10
N GLU A 76 7.04 3.58 3.67
CA GLU A 76 7.67 3.51 2.35
C GLU A 76 6.65 3.42 1.21
N MET A 77 5.45 2.88 1.49
CA MET A 77 4.38 2.76 0.50
C MET A 77 3.82 4.12 0.07
N TYR A 78 3.99 5.16 0.89
CA TYR A 78 3.61 6.53 0.50
C TYR A 78 4.58 7.14 -0.51
N GLY A 79 5.83 6.64 -0.57
CA GLY A 79 6.88 7.20 -1.41
C GLY A 79 6.53 7.23 -2.91
N TYR A 80 5.98 6.12 -3.44
CA TYR A 80 5.59 6.09 -4.85
C TYR A 80 4.41 7.01 -5.16
N MET A 81 3.49 7.17 -4.21
CA MET A 81 2.28 7.95 -4.41
C MET A 81 2.61 9.45 -4.41
N PHE A 82 3.49 9.91 -3.51
CA PHE A 82 4.00 11.28 -3.55
C PHE A 82 4.85 11.54 -4.78
N ALA A 83 5.67 10.56 -5.18
CA ALA A 83 6.46 10.65 -6.41
C ALA A 83 5.56 10.78 -7.65
N ALA A 84 4.50 9.97 -7.74
CA ALA A 84 3.51 10.05 -8.81
C ALA A 84 2.84 11.43 -8.86
N ALA A 85 2.31 11.90 -7.73
CA ALA A 85 1.64 13.19 -7.67
C ALA A 85 2.58 14.35 -8.05
N ASN A 86 3.80 14.39 -7.48
CA ASN A 86 4.76 15.46 -7.79
C ASN A 86 5.31 15.39 -9.23
N ALA A 87 5.35 14.21 -9.85
CA ALA A 87 5.65 14.01 -11.26
C ALA A 87 4.48 14.38 -12.21
N GLY A 88 3.31 14.77 -11.67
CA GLY A 88 2.12 15.03 -12.46
C GLY A 88 1.53 13.75 -13.07
N VAL A 89 1.64 12.62 -12.37
CA VAL A 89 1.03 11.33 -12.71
C VAL A 89 -0.11 11.08 -11.73
N GLU A 90 -1.32 10.92 -12.24
CA GLU A 90 -2.48 10.60 -11.42
C GLU A 90 -2.38 9.15 -10.92
N HIS A 91 -2.50 8.97 -9.60
CA HIS A 91 -2.61 7.64 -9.02
C HIS A 91 -4.08 7.22 -8.96
N VAL A 92 -4.45 6.14 -9.67
CA VAL A 92 -5.81 5.60 -9.68
C VAL A 92 -5.83 4.22 -9.01
N THR A 93 -6.77 4.03 -8.09
CA THR A 93 -6.99 2.74 -7.42
C THR A 93 -8.11 1.96 -8.12
N ASN A 94 -7.93 0.66 -8.27
CA ASN A 94 -8.92 -0.24 -8.84
C ASN A 94 -9.07 -1.50 -7.97
N GLY A 95 -10.25 -1.70 -7.40
CA GLY A 95 -10.57 -2.84 -6.54
C GLY A 95 -10.96 -4.12 -7.27
N ASP A 96 -11.07 -4.10 -8.60
CA ASP A 96 -11.58 -5.23 -9.39
C ASP A 96 -10.51 -6.29 -9.69
N PHE A 97 -9.21 -5.96 -9.58
CA PHE A 97 -8.13 -6.86 -9.95
C PHE A 97 -7.46 -7.56 -8.76
N MET A 98 -7.29 -6.84 -7.65
CA MET A 98 -6.64 -7.33 -6.45
C MET A 98 -7.63 -7.45 -5.30
N MET A 99 -7.61 -8.60 -4.63
CA MET A 99 -8.40 -8.83 -3.42
C MET A 99 -7.53 -9.25 -2.25
N TYR A 100 -8.05 -9.01 -1.04
CA TYR A 100 -7.50 -9.55 0.20
C TYR A 100 -8.30 -10.78 0.65
N PRO A 101 -7.66 -11.78 1.28
CA PRO A 101 -8.39 -12.87 1.92
C PRO A 101 -9.48 -12.36 2.86
N GLY A 102 -10.65 -13.01 2.82
CA GLY A 102 -11.84 -12.62 3.59
C GLY A 102 -12.75 -11.60 2.89
N TYR A 103 -12.35 -11.03 1.75
CA TYR A 103 -13.22 -10.17 0.96
C TYR A 103 -14.22 -11.01 0.17
N VAL A 104 -15.43 -10.46 -0.04
CA VAL A 104 -16.42 -11.08 -0.94
C VAL A 104 -15.93 -10.91 -2.38
N PRO A 105 -15.78 -11.99 -3.16
CA PRO A 105 -15.36 -11.89 -4.55
C PRO A 105 -16.33 -11.02 -5.39
N PRO A 106 -15.82 -10.15 -6.29
CA PRO A 106 -16.67 -9.41 -7.19
C PRO A 106 -17.37 -10.36 -8.17
N ALA A 107 -18.60 -10.03 -8.54
CA ALA A 107 -19.45 -10.90 -9.35
C ALA A 107 -18.95 -11.13 -10.79
N ARG A 108 -17.96 -10.35 -11.25
CA ARG A 108 -17.66 -10.20 -12.68
C ARG A 108 -16.25 -10.63 -13.09
N ILE A 109 -15.34 -10.89 -12.14
CA ILE A 109 -13.95 -11.24 -12.43
C ILE A 109 -13.41 -12.15 -11.30
N ASP A 110 -12.82 -13.31 -11.66
CA ASP A 110 -11.90 -14.02 -10.77
C ASP A 110 -10.70 -13.12 -10.51
N PRO A 111 -10.31 -12.86 -9.24
CA PRO A 111 -9.22 -11.93 -8.95
C PRO A 111 -7.96 -12.35 -9.72
N GLY A 112 -7.42 -11.44 -10.53
CA GLY A 112 -6.12 -11.65 -11.15
C GLY A 112 -5.00 -11.74 -10.11
N LEU A 113 -5.23 -11.18 -8.91
CA LEU A 113 -4.29 -11.20 -7.80
C LEU A 113 -5.00 -11.37 -6.44
N LEU A 114 -4.63 -12.39 -5.68
CA LEU A 114 -4.95 -12.49 -4.26
C LEU A 114 -3.75 -12.02 -3.44
N HIS A 115 -3.87 -10.85 -2.81
CA HIS A 115 -2.80 -10.22 -2.04
C HIS A 115 -2.98 -10.48 -0.55
N TYR A 116 -1.92 -10.93 0.12
CA TYR A 116 -1.91 -11.20 1.56
C TYR A 116 -0.78 -10.44 2.25
N GLY A 117 -1.10 -9.76 3.35
CA GLY A 117 -0.19 -8.85 4.05
C GLY A 117 -0.09 -9.14 5.55
N LEU A 118 -1.24 -9.26 6.22
CA LEU A 118 -1.37 -9.51 7.65
C LEU A 118 -1.97 -10.90 7.90
N GLU A 119 -1.92 -11.36 9.16
CA GLU A 119 -2.68 -12.54 9.56
C GLU A 119 -4.15 -12.39 9.14
N PHE A 120 -4.70 -13.43 8.55
CA PHE A 120 -6.12 -13.49 8.25
C PHE A 120 -6.73 -14.79 8.76
N HIS A 121 -8.00 -14.70 9.15
CA HIS A 121 -8.80 -15.82 9.62
C HIS A 121 -9.90 -16.12 8.62
N VAL A 122 -10.22 -17.39 8.44
CA VAL A 122 -11.39 -17.80 7.68
C VAL A 122 -12.26 -18.67 8.56
N GLU A 123 -13.51 -18.24 8.66
CA GLU A 123 -14.57 -18.96 9.35
C GLU A 123 -15.69 -19.24 8.35
N ALA A 124 -16.01 -20.51 8.13
CA ALA A 124 -17.10 -20.92 7.26
C ALA A 124 -17.99 -21.93 8.00
N PRO A 125 -19.32 -21.85 7.86
CA PRO A 125 -20.24 -22.80 8.51
C PRO A 125 -19.87 -24.26 8.20
N GLY A 126 -19.72 -25.08 9.24
CA GLY A 126 -19.38 -26.51 9.10
C GLY A 126 -17.94 -26.81 8.68
N ARG A 127 -17.04 -25.80 8.65
CA ARG A 127 -15.60 -25.99 8.38
C ARG A 127 -14.76 -25.68 9.64
N PRO A 128 -13.60 -26.34 9.82
CA PRO A 128 -12.64 -25.96 10.84
C PRO A 128 -12.21 -24.50 10.66
N LYS A 129 -12.01 -23.79 11.78
CA LYS A 129 -11.40 -22.46 11.76
C LYS A 129 -9.96 -22.59 11.28
N TRP A 130 -9.53 -21.67 10.41
CA TRP A 130 -8.14 -21.63 9.96
C TRP A 130 -7.64 -20.19 9.95
N SER A 131 -6.33 -20.02 10.14
CA SER A 131 -5.63 -18.75 9.96
C SER A 131 -4.30 -18.93 9.26
N PHE A 132 -3.84 -17.85 8.62
CA PHE A 132 -2.53 -17.78 8.01
C PHE A 132 -1.87 -16.45 8.30
N ASP A 133 -0.61 -16.54 8.72
CA ASP A 133 0.30 -15.42 8.76
C ASP A 133 1.59 -15.79 8.05
N LYS A 134 1.92 -15.09 6.95
CA LYS A 134 3.17 -15.31 6.23
C LYS A 134 4.40 -15.08 7.11
N HIS A 135 4.31 -14.22 8.14
CA HIS A 135 5.44 -13.94 9.03
C HIS A 135 5.81 -15.17 9.88
N ALA A 136 4.90 -16.12 10.06
CA ALA A 136 5.16 -17.40 10.72
C ALA A 136 5.92 -18.40 9.82
N HIS A 137 6.01 -18.13 8.51
CA HIS A 137 6.61 -19.00 7.51
C HIS A 137 7.85 -18.36 6.90
N THR A 138 8.98 -18.49 7.60
CA THR A 138 10.28 -17.91 7.19
C THR A 138 11.24 -18.92 6.56
N SER A 139 10.89 -20.21 6.57
CA SER A 139 11.61 -21.25 5.83
C SER A 139 11.48 -21.02 4.33
N ARG A 140 12.58 -21.16 3.61
CA ARG A 140 12.57 -21.10 2.14
C ARG A 140 11.94 -22.37 1.60
N ASP A 141 10.62 -22.38 1.42
CA ASP A 141 9.88 -23.48 0.80
C ASP A 141 9.72 -23.28 -0.73
N MET A 142 10.66 -22.58 -1.37
CA MET A 142 10.66 -22.38 -2.82
C MET A 142 11.84 -23.13 -3.43
N LEU A 143 11.60 -24.42 -3.72
CA LEU A 143 12.37 -25.22 -4.69
C LEU A 143 11.81 -25.00 -6.09
#